data_AF-A0A2V5UI16-F1
#
_entry.id   AF-A0A2V5UI16-F1
#
_cell.length_a   1.000
_cell.length_b   1.000
_cell.length_c   1.000
_cell.angle_alpha   90.00
_cell.angle_beta   90.00
_cell.angle_gamma   90.00
#
_symmetry.space_group_name_H-M   'P 1'
#
loop_
_entity.id
_entity.type
_entity.pdbx_description
1 polymer ?
#
loop_
_entity_poly.entity_id
_entity_poly.type
_entity_poly.pdbx_seq_one_letter_code
_entity_poly.pdbx_strand_id
1 'polypeptide(L)'
;MNIPLMLIMTYDPTMRFFFSAPTEWAFDAALYLYGTTFMMVGAYTLAQNNHVRADMFYRKFPIRVQATIDIVLWFLFFYPGIIALIWSGYYFAEMSYRFNERSISSPSGPIIWPLKIVIPVAGFFIALQGVAEVLRCIAALKTGAWPERFEDVQEAP
;
A
#
# COMPACT_ATOMS: atom_id res chain seq x y z
N MET A 1 12.38 2.04 -3.03
CA MET A 1 11.63 1.63 -4.24
C MET A 1 11.69 2.65 -5.38
N ASN A 2 12.01 3.93 -5.13
CA ASN A 2 11.84 4.99 -6.14
C ASN A 2 13.04 5.19 -7.10
N ILE A 3 14.21 4.64 -6.79
CA ILE A 3 15.41 4.74 -7.64
C ILE A 3 15.17 4.22 -9.07
N PRO A 4 14.61 3.01 -9.30
CA PRO A 4 14.33 2.54 -10.67
C PRO A 4 13.35 3.43 -11.44
N LEU A 5 12.34 3.99 -10.76
CA LEU A 5 11.42 4.95 -11.38
C LEU A 5 12.15 6.21 -11.82
N MET A 6 13.01 6.78 -10.97
CA MET A 6 13.80 7.96 -11.30
C MET A 6 14.74 7.73 -12.49
N LEU A 7 15.37 6.55 -12.56
CA LEU A 7 16.24 6.17 -13.67
C LEU A 7 15.46 6.09 -15.00
N ILE A 8 14.30 5.44 -15.01
CA ILE A 8 13.46 5.32 -16.21
C ILE A 8 12.94 6.69 -16.66
N MET A 9 12.49 7.53 -15.72
CA MET A 9 11.99 8.86 -16.01
C MET A 9 13.07 9.83 -16.50
N THR A 10 14.33 9.61 -16.13
CA THR A 10 15.46 10.39 -16.64
C THR A 10 15.91 9.86 -18.00
N TYR A 11 15.90 8.54 -18.18
CA TYR A 11 16.35 7.87 -19.40
C TYR A 11 15.51 8.23 -20.64
N ASP A 12 14.18 8.22 -20.55
CA ASP A 12 13.31 8.47 -21.72
C ASP A 12 13.50 9.87 -22.32
N PRO A 13 13.50 10.98 -21.54
CA PRO A 13 13.86 12.31 -22.05
C PRO A 13 15.27 12.34 -22.62
N THR A 14 16.25 11.69 -21.98
CA THR A 14 17.63 11.68 -22.49
C THR A 14 17.70 11.05 -23.88
N MET A 15 17.07 9.89 -24.07
CA MET A 15 17.05 9.19 -25.36
C MET A 15 16.28 9.95 -26.44
N ARG A 16 15.14 10.56 -26.07
CA ARG A 16 14.32 11.34 -27.00
C ARG A 16 14.99 12.64 -27.44
N PHE A 17 15.60 13.39 -26.51
CA PHE A 17 16.16 14.72 -26.81
C PHE A 17 17.60 14.68 -27.31
N PHE A 18 18.46 13.81 -26.78
CA PHE A 18 19.87 13.77 -27.18
C PHE A 18 20.17 12.77 -28.30
N PHE A 19 19.39 11.68 -28.38
CA PHE A 19 19.64 10.58 -29.33
C PHE A 19 18.54 10.44 -30.39
N SER A 20 17.49 11.26 -30.34
CA SER A 20 16.33 11.20 -31.25
C SER A 20 15.72 9.79 -31.37
N ALA A 21 15.86 8.97 -30.33
CA ALA A 21 15.43 7.58 -30.29
C ALA A 21 14.36 7.41 -29.18
N PRO A 22 13.07 7.69 -29.47
CA PRO A 22 12.01 7.61 -28.47
C PRO A 22 11.80 6.18 -27.97
N THR A 23 11.58 6.02 -26.67
CA THR A 23 11.40 4.70 -26.02
C THR A 23 9.97 4.47 -25.59
N GLU A 24 9.21 3.69 -26.37
CA GLU A 24 7.77 3.49 -26.12
C GLU A 24 7.44 2.71 -24.84
N TRP A 25 8.37 1.86 -24.37
CA TRP A 25 8.17 1.05 -23.16
C TRP A 25 8.41 1.81 -21.86
N ALA A 26 9.19 2.91 -21.91
CA ALA A 26 9.66 3.59 -20.71
C ALA A 26 8.49 4.24 -19.94
N PHE A 27 7.51 4.77 -20.67
CA PHE A 27 6.30 5.33 -20.09
C PHE A 27 5.48 4.27 -19.32
N ASP A 28 5.22 3.11 -19.92
CA ASP A 28 4.44 2.05 -19.27
C ASP A 28 5.18 1.45 -18.07
N ALA A 29 6.50 1.27 -18.19
CA ALA A 29 7.32 0.80 -17.07
C ALA A 29 7.27 1.78 -15.88
N ALA A 30 7.33 3.08 -16.15
CA ALA A 30 7.18 4.11 -15.13
C ALA A 30 5.78 4.08 -14.50
N LEU A 31 4.72 3.91 -15.30
CA LEU A 31 3.35 3.79 -14.82
C LEU A 31 3.18 2.58 -13.88
N TYR A 32 3.77 1.44 -14.23
CA TYR A 32 3.62 0.21 -13.46
C TYR A 32 4.39 0.30 -12.14
N LEU A 33 5.60 0.85 -12.16
CA LEU A 33 6.40 1.09 -10.96
C LEU A 33 5.75 2.12 -10.04
N TYR A 34 5.22 3.20 -10.61
CA TYR A 34 4.53 4.24 -9.84
C TYR A 34 3.26 3.67 -9.18
N GLY A 35 2.41 2.99 -9.95
CA GLY A 35 1.19 2.36 -9.43
C GLY A 35 1.50 1.32 -8.35
N THR A 36 2.54 0.51 -8.56
CA THR A 36 2.98 -0.47 -7.56
C THR A 36 3.44 0.19 -6.28
N THR A 37 4.24 1.25 -6.39
CA THR A 37 4.73 1.99 -5.24
C THR A 37 3.58 2.63 -4.47
N PHE A 38 2.66 3.28 -5.18
CA PHE A 38 1.48 3.90 -4.58
C PHE A 38 0.64 2.91 -3.78
N MET A 39 0.38 1.72 -4.33
CA MET A 39 -0.38 0.67 -3.63
C MET A 39 0.36 0.16 -2.39
N MET A 40 1.68 -0.05 -2.48
CA MET A 40 2.49 -0.57 -1.37
C MET A 40 2.71 0.45 -0.25
N VAL A 41 2.63 1.75 -0.53
CA VAL A 41 2.74 2.82 0.49
C VAL A 41 1.68 2.65 1.57
N GLY A 42 0.49 2.15 1.26
CA GLY A 42 -0.56 1.89 2.25
C GLY A 42 -0.15 0.90 3.36
N ALA A 43 0.60 -0.15 3.00
CA ALA A 43 1.13 -1.09 3.99
C ALA A 43 2.20 -0.43 4.87
N TYR A 44 3.06 0.36 4.24
CA TYR A 44 4.15 1.06 4.92
C TYR A 44 3.63 2.14 5.89
N THR A 45 2.66 2.96 5.48
CA THR A 45 2.09 4.01 6.34
C THR A 45 1.36 3.42 7.54
N LEU A 46 0.69 2.28 7.36
CA LEU A 46 0.08 1.54 8.46
C LEU A 46 1.13 0.99 9.42
N ALA A 47 2.24 0.47 8.90
CA ALA A 47 3.36 -0.01 9.71
C ALA A 47 3.99 1.11 10.56
N GLN A 48 4.12 2.30 9.99
CA GLN A 48 4.62 3.48 10.71
C GLN A 48 3.58 4.13 11.64
N ASN A 49 2.33 3.67 11.62
CA ASN A 49 1.21 4.31 12.32
C ASN A 49 1.09 5.81 12.05
N ASN A 50 1.41 6.22 10.82
CA ASN A 50 1.22 7.57 10.33
C ASN A 50 -0.19 7.73 9.71
N HIS A 51 -1.12 6.83 10.02
CA HIS A 51 -2.51 6.98 9.63
C HIS A 51 -3.20 7.98 10.56
N VAL A 52 -4.00 8.88 9.98
CA VAL A 52 -4.71 9.90 10.74
C VAL A 52 -5.75 9.21 11.63
N ARG A 53 -5.59 9.32 12.95
CA ARG A 53 -6.54 8.83 13.94
C ARG A 53 -7.30 9.99 14.59
N ALA A 54 -8.60 9.82 14.76
CA ALA A 54 -9.47 10.83 15.37
C ALA A 54 -9.43 10.69 16.90
N ASP A 55 -8.41 11.28 17.54
CA ASP A 55 -8.04 10.91 18.91
C ASP A 55 -8.65 11.77 20.04
N MET A 56 -9.47 12.78 19.74
CA MET A 56 -9.81 13.81 20.73
C MET A 56 -10.48 13.26 22.00
N PHE A 57 -11.39 12.30 21.85
CA PHE A 57 -12.07 11.66 22.99
C PHE A 57 -11.37 10.37 23.43
N TYR A 58 -10.72 9.67 22.50
CA TYR A 58 -10.03 8.40 22.73
C TYR A 58 -8.94 8.52 23.81
N ARG A 59 -8.15 9.61 23.79
CA ARG A 59 -7.04 9.83 24.74
C ARG A 59 -7.46 9.95 26.20
N LYS A 60 -8.73 10.23 26.49
CA LYS A 60 -9.24 10.36 27.86
C LYS A 60 -9.63 9.02 28.50
N PHE A 61 -9.77 7.97 27.71
CA PHE A 61 -10.14 6.65 28.22
C PHE A 61 -8.95 5.90 28.82
N PRO A 62 -9.19 4.99 29.79
CA PRO A 62 -8.13 4.12 30.28
C PRO A 62 -7.64 3.18 29.17
N ILE A 63 -6.37 2.75 29.24
CA ILE A 63 -5.70 1.93 28.22
C ILE A 63 -6.50 0.67 27.84
N ARG A 64 -7.17 0.02 28.79
CA ARG A 64 -7.99 -1.16 28.52
C ARG A 64 -9.22 -0.86 27.65
N VAL A 65 -9.87 0.28 27.86
CA VAL A 65 -11.01 0.72 27.04
C VAL A 65 -10.53 1.14 25.66
N GLN A 66 -9.42 1.88 25.59
CA GLN A 66 -8.75 2.23 24.33
C GLN A 66 -8.45 0.99 23.48
N ALA A 67 -7.76 0.00 24.06
CA ALA A 67 -7.42 -1.24 23.36
C ALA A 67 -8.67 -2.07 22.96
N THR A 68 -9.74 -2.03 23.75
CA THR A 68 -11.00 -2.71 23.41
C THR A 68 -11.68 -2.04 22.21
N ILE A 69 -11.75 -0.70 22.22
CA ILE A 69 -12.27 0.09 21.10
C ILE A 69 -11.47 -0.21 19.84
N ASP A 70 -10.13 -0.17 19.91
CA ASP A 70 -9.28 -0.44 18.75
C ASP A 70 -9.52 -1.83 18.17
N ILE A 71 -9.55 -2.88 19.00
CA ILE A 71 -9.85 -4.25 18.53
C ILE A 71 -11.19 -4.27 17.79
N VAL A 72 -12.23 -3.66 18.37
CA VAL A 72 -13.55 -3.60 17.71
C VAL A 72 -13.46 -2.87 16.36
N LEU A 73 -12.76 -1.75 16.27
CA LEU A 73 -12.58 -1.02 15.00
C LEU A 73 -11.80 -1.85 13.96
N TRP A 74 -10.75 -2.55 14.39
CA TRP A 74 -9.98 -3.44 13.52
C TRP A 74 -10.87 -4.52 12.92
N PHE A 75 -11.68 -5.20 13.74
CA PHE A 75 -12.55 -6.28 13.26
C PHE A 75 -13.79 -5.80 12.49
N LEU A 76 -14.38 -4.68 12.89
CA LEU A 76 -15.63 -4.20 12.30
C LEU A 76 -15.42 -3.37 11.03
N PHE A 77 -14.34 -2.59 10.96
CA PHE A 77 -14.12 -1.66 9.84
C PHE A 77 -12.88 -2.00 9.02
N PHE A 78 -11.75 -2.32 9.66
CA PHE A 78 -10.51 -2.55 8.92
C PHE A 78 -10.54 -3.88 8.13
N TYR A 79 -10.72 -5.02 8.79
CA TYR A 79 -10.64 -6.32 8.12
C TYR A 79 -11.71 -6.50 7.03
N PRO A 80 -12.98 -6.13 7.23
CA PRO A 80 -13.98 -6.21 6.18
C PRO A 80 -13.60 -5.36 4.96
N GLY A 81 -13.07 -4.15 5.19
CA GLY A 81 -12.61 -3.26 4.12
C GLY A 81 -11.41 -3.85 3.35
N ILE A 82 -10.40 -4.36 4.04
CA ILE A 82 -9.21 -4.93 3.40
C ILE A 82 -9.52 -6.25 2.69
N ILE A 83 -10.36 -7.11 3.26
CA ILE A 83 -10.80 -8.35 2.60
C ILE A 83 -11.59 -8.02 1.35
N ALA A 84 -12.49 -7.03 1.39
CA ALA A 84 -13.22 -6.57 0.22
C ALA A 84 -12.28 -6.01 -0.86
N LEU A 85 -11.22 -5.28 -0.47
CA LEU A 85 -10.20 -4.77 -1.38
C LEU A 85 -9.40 -5.90 -2.04
N ILE A 86 -8.98 -6.91 -1.28
CA ILE A 86 -8.27 -8.09 -1.81
C ILE A 86 -9.17 -8.86 -2.79
N TRP A 87 -10.42 -9.12 -2.39
CA TRP A 87 -11.37 -9.86 -3.22
C TRP A 87 -11.65 -9.12 -4.53
N SER A 88 -11.98 -7.83 -4.44
CA SER A 88 -12.23 -6.99 -5.61
C SER A 88 -11.00 -6.90 -6.51
N GLY A 89 -9.82 -6.69 -5.92
CA GLY A 89 -8.55 -6.64 -6.64
C GLY A 89 -8.23 -7.94 -7.38
N TYR A 90 -8.49 -9.09 -6.75
CA TYR A 90 -8.34 -10.40 -7.40
C TYR A 90 -9.30 -10.53 -8.61
N TYR A 91 -10.58 -10.19 -8.44
CA TYR A 91 -11.56 -10.25 -9.52
C TYR A 91 -11.18 -9.32 -10.69
N PHE A 92 -10.70 -8.11 -10.39
CA PHE A 92 -10.19 -7.18 -11.40
C PHE A 92 -8.98 -7.75 -12.16
N ALA A 93 -8.04 -8.38 -11.45
CA ALA A 93 -6.87 -8.98 -12.07
C ALA A 93 -7.24 -10.20 -12.93
N GLU A 94 -8.13 -11.07 -12.45
CA GLU A 94 -8.65 -12.24 -13.17
C GLU A 94 -9.35 -11.80 -14.45
N MET A 95 -10.23 -10.80 -14.37
CA MET A 95 -10.93 -10.26 -15.52
C MET A 95 -9.94 -9.78 -16.58
N SER A 96 -8.96 -8.96 -16.21
CA SER A 96 -7.94 -8.47 -17.14
C SER A 96 -7.08 -9.56 -17.75
N TYR A 97 -6.80 -10.62 -16.99
CA TYR A 97 -6.10 -11.79 -17.50
C TYR A 97 -6.94 -12.51 -18.56
N ARG A 98 -8.22 -12.75 -18.29
CA ARG A 98 -9.15 -13.44 -19.22
C ARG A 98 -9.42 -12.65 -20.49
N PHE A 99 -9.58 -11.33 -20.39
CA PHE A 99 -9.80 -10.45 -21.54
C PHE A 99 -8.51 -10.03 -22.25
N ASN A 100 -7.35 -10.48 -21.77
CA ASN A 100 -6.01 -10.08 -22.25
C ASN A 100 -5.90 -8.56 -22.45
N GLU A 101 -6.31 -7.82 -21.42
CA GLU A 101 -6.42 -6.37 -21.47
C GLU A 101 -5.05 -5.73 -21.66
N ARG A 102 -4.95 -4.84 -22.65
CA ARG A 102 -3.73 -4.13 -23.01
C ARG A 102 -3.89 -2.63 -22.83
N SER A 103 -2.80 -1.98 -22.44
CA SER A 103 -2.75 -0.52 -22.24
C SER A 103 -3.12 0.19 -23.54
N ILE A 104 -4.09 1.10 -23.46
CA ILE A 104 -4.46 2.00 -24.58
C ILE A 104 -3.62 3.29 -24.50
N SER A 105 -2.98 3.54 -23.36
CA SER A 105 -2.25 4.76 -23.06
C SER A 105 -0.87 4.84 -23.73
N SER A 106 -0.39 3.76 -24.33
CA SER A 106 0.93 3.70 -24.97
C SER A 106 0.89 2.87 -26.25
N PRO A 107 1.63 3.26 -27.31
CA PRO A 107 1.69 2.51 -28.57
C PRO A 107 2.18 1.07 -28.41
N SER A 108 3.01 0.80 -27.38
CA SER A 108 3.54 -0.54 -27.12
C SER A 108 2.51 -1.53 -26.57
N GLY A 109 1.38 -1.02 -26.03
CA GLY A 109 0.24 -1.81 -25.58
C GLY A 109 0.56 -2.99 -24.65
N PRO A 110 1.28 -2.80 -23.53
CA PRO A 110 1.63 -3.88 -22.62
C PRO A 110 0.40 -4.42 -21.89
N ILE A 111 0.53 -5.66 -21.42
CA ILE A 111 -0.53 -6.39 -20.74
C ILE A 111 -0.74 -5.81 -19.34
N ILE A 112 -1.99 -5.48 -18.98
CA ILE A 112 -2.33 -4.71 -17.76
C ILE A 112 -2.46 -5.59 -16.50
N TRP A 113 -2.82 -6.87 -16.65
CA TRP A 113 -3.11 -7.72 -15.48
C TRP A 113 -2.00 -7.77 -14.41
N PRO A 114 -0.68 -7.69 -14.72
CA PRO A 114 0.36 -7.70 -13.69
C PRO A 114 0.24 -6.51 -12.74
N LEU A 115 -0.14 -5.33 -13.25
CA LEU A 115 -0.37 -4.14 -12.42
C LEU A 115 -1.58 -4.33 -11.51
N LYS A 116 -2.66 -4.96 -12.00
CA LYS A 116 -3.88 -5.20 -11.22
C LYS A 116 -3.67 -6.24 -10.12
N ILE A 117 -2.79 -7.22 -10.29
CA ILE A 117 -2.38 -8.16 -9.22
C ILE A 117 -1.72 -7.45 -8.04
N VAL A 118 -1.13 -6.28 -8.24
CA VAL A 118 -0.54 -5.54 -7.12
C VAL A 118 -1.59 -5.13 -6.08
N ILE A 119 -2.86 -4.94 -6.48
CA ILE A 119 -3.95 -4.57 -5.57
C ILE A 119 -4.15 -5.65 -4.47
N PRO A 120 -4.45 -6.92 -4.79
CA PRO A 120 -4.59 -7.95 -3.77
C PRO A 120 -3.28 -8.23 -3.01
N VAL A 121 -2.12 -8.10 -3.66
CA VAL A 121 -0.81 -8.27 -2.99
C VAL A 121 -0.59 -7.18 -1.94
N ALA A 122 -0.82 -5.91 -2.27
CA ALA A 122 -0.72 -4.81 -1.32
C ALA A 122 -1.76 -4.95 -0.19
N GLY A 123 -3.00 -5.33 -0.52
CA GLY A 123 -4.04 -5.63 0.45
C GLY A 123 -3.62 -6.73 1.43
N PHE A 124 -2.97 -7.79 0.94
CA PHE A 124 -2.44 -8.86 1.79
C PHE A 124 -1.37 -8.36 2.76
N PHE A 125 -0.41 -7.53 2.32
CA PHE A 125 0.58 -6.93 3.21
C PHE A 125 -0.05 -5.99 4.25
N ILE A 126 -1.05 -5.21 3.85
CA ILE A 126 -1.82 -4.36 4.77
C ILE A 126 -2.54 -5.22 5.82
N ALA A 127 -3.16 -6.34 5.41
CA ALA A 127 -3.82 -7.27 6.33
C ALA A 127 -2.84 -7.88 7.33
N LEU A 128 -1.66 -8.30 6.86
CA LEU A 128 -0.59 -8.84 7.70
C LEU A 128 -0.14 -7.81 8.74
N GLN A 129 0.04 -6.55 8.35
CA GLN A 129 0.34 -5.47 9.28
C GLN A 129 -0.80 -5.23 10.28
N GLY A 130 -2.06 -5.35 9.84
CA GLY A 130 -3.22 -5.27 10.73
C GLY A 130 -3.22 -6.34 11.83
N VAL A 131 -2.70 -7.54 11.54
CA VAL A 131 -2.54 -8.60 12.57
C VAL A 131 -1.56 -8.15 13.65
N ALA A 132 -0.44 -7.52 13.27
CA ALA A 132 0.53 -7.01 14.24
C ALA A 132 -0.08 -5.94 15.17
N GLU A 133 -0.93 -5.06 14.64
CA GLU A 133 -1.62 -4.04 15.44
C GLU A 133 -2.68 -4.64 16.38
N VAL A 134 -3.42 -5.66 15.94
CA VAL A 134 -4.36 -6.39 16.82
C VAL A 134 -3.61 -7.08 17.96
N LEU A 135 -2.48 -7.72 17.68
CA LEU A 135 -1.66 -8.37 18.71
C LEU A 135 -1.15 -7.36 19.75
N ARG A 136 -0.76 -6.15 19.32
CA ARG A 136 -0.38 -5.05 20.23
C ARG A 136 -1.55 -4.61 21.11
N CYS A 137 -2.75 -4.50 20.56
CA CYS A 137 -3.95 -4.17 21.34
C CYS A 137 -4.25 -5.26 22.39
N ILE A 138 -4.12 -6.54 22.01
CA ILE A 138 -4.29 -7.67 22.94
C ILE A 138 -3.24 -7.62 24.06
N ALA A 139 -1.99 -7.28 23.74
CA ALA A 139 -0.95 -7.10 24.74
C ALA A 139 -1.30 -5.96 25.70
N ALA A 140 -1.72 -4.80 25.19
CA ALA A 140 -2.13 -3.65 26.00
C ALA A 140 -3.33 -3.93 26.91
N LEU A 141 -4.27 -4.77 26.47
CA LEU A 141 -5.39 -5.26 27.29
C LEU A 141 -4.92 -6.09 28.49
N LYS A 142 -3.92 -6.95 28.29
CA LYS A 142 -3.37 -7.82 29.33
C LYS A 142 -2.48 -7.07 30.31
N THR A 143 -1.52 -6.28 29.81
CA THR A 143 -0.52 -5.58 30.62
C THR A 143 -1.05 -4.27 31.20
N GLY A 144 -2.06 -3.67 30.59
CA GLY A 144 -2.53 -2.33 30.93
C GLY A 144 -1.61 -1.21 30.44
N ALA A 145 -0.61 -1.52 29.60
CA ALA A 145 0.33 -0.57 29.03
C ALA A 145 0.59 -0.89 27.56
N TRP A 146 0.72 0.13 26.72
CA TRP A 146 1.03 -0.05 25.30
C TRP A 146 2.48 -0.54 25.12
N PRO A 147 2.72 -1.58 24.29
CA PRO A 147 4.07 -2.03 23.99
C PRO A 147 4.85 -0.94 23.25
N GLU A 148 6.13 -0.79 23.56
CA GLU A 148 7.02 0.11 22.84
C GLU A 148 7.07 -0.23 21.36
N ARG A 149 7.09 0.81 20.53
CA ARG A 149 7.37 0.65 19.11
C ARG A 149 8.85 0.86 18.88
N PHE A 150 9.41 -0.02 18.06
CA PHE A 150 10.64 0.29 17.37
C PHE A 150 10.36 1.53 16.51
N GLU A 151 10.84 2.69 16.95
CA GLU A 151 10.94 3.86 16.08
C GLU A 151 11.99 3.53 15.02
N ASP A 152 11.53 3.23 13.81
CA ASP A 152 12.44 3.12 12.68
C ASP A 152 12.91 4.54 12.32
N VAL A 153 14.14 4.84 12.74
CA VAL A 153 15.01 5.95 12.34
C VAL A 153 14.36 7.33 12.42
N GLN A 154 14.84 8.14 13.38
CA GLN A 154 14.65 9.59 13.42
C GLN A 154 14.83 10.17 12.01
N GLU A 155 13.74 10.61 11.38
CA GLU A 155 13.82 11.51 10.24
C GLU A 155 14.51 12.77 10.79
N ALA A 156 15.81 12.89 10.49
CA ALA A 156 16.59 14.06 10.85
C ALA A 156 15.89 15.33 10.31
N PRO A 157 15.89 16.42 11.09
CA PRO A 157 15.08 17.63 10.84
C PRO A 157 15.41 18.35 9.54
#